data_AF-A0A5C7K6W9-F1
#
_entry.id   AF-A0A5C7K6W9-F1
#
_cell.length_a   1.000
_cell.length_b   1.000
_cell.length_c   1.000
_cell.angle_alpha   90.00
_cell.angle_beta   90.00
_cell.angle_gamma   90.00
#
_symmetry.space_group_name_H-M   'P 1'
#
loop_
_entity.id
_entity.type
_entity.pdbx_description
1 polymer ?
#
loop_
_entity_poly.entity_id
_entity_poly.type
_entity_poly.pdbx_seq_one_letter_code
_entity_poly.pdbx_strand_id
1 'polypeptide(L)'
;LRAVAEVIASADFPVTIEGHTDNVPIKTAQFPSNWELSAVRATTVLRIFADAGVPADRLTAIGYGETRPVEGNDTIEGRARNRRVSIQIDSALPEKPTEVPVEVAPQIRR
;
A
#
# COMPACT_ATOMS: atom_id res chain seq x y z
N LEU A 1 -5.39 -13.89 4.99
CA LEU A 1 -6.07 -12.62 4.68
C LEU A 1 -7.40 -12.47 5.40
N ARG A 2 -8.28 -13.47 5.39
CA ARG A 2 -9.59 -13.41 6.08
C ARG A 2 -9.49 -13.02 7.58
N ALA A 3 -8.60 -13.65 8.35
CA ALA A 3 -8.40 -13.28 9.75
C ALA A 3 -7.98 -11.81 9.95
N VAL A 4 -7.14 -11.26 9.06
CA VAL A 4 -6.78 -9.84 9.10
C VAL A 4 -8.00 -8.97 8.78
N ALA A 5 -8.77 -9.35 7.76
CA ALA A 5 -9.97 -8.62 7.38
C ALA A 5 -11.03 -8.60 8.49
N GLU A 6 -11.23 -9.72 9.19
CA GLU A 6 -12.15 -9.82 10.33
C GLU A 6 -11.73 -8.92 11.49
N VAL A 7 -10.43 -8.84 11.79
CA VAL A 7 -9.90 -7.88 12.78
C VAL A 7 -10.18 -6.44 12.35
N ILE A 8 -9.92 -6.11 11.08
CA ILE A 8 -10.10 -4.75 10.55
C ILE A 8 -11.57 -4.34 10.45
N ALA A 9 -12.47 -5.29 10.19
CA ALA A 9 -13.91 -5.04 10.15
C ALA A 9 -14.45 -4.55 11.51
N SER A 10 -13.81 -4.95 12.62
CA SER A 10 -14.18 -4.50 13.97
C SER A 10 -13.72 -3.07 14.32
N ALA A 11 -12.80 -2.50 13.54
CA ALA A 11 -12.28 -1.15 13.73
C ALA A 11 -12.84 -0.19 12.68
N ASP A 12 -12.74 1.12 12.88
CA ASP A 12 -13.21 2.15 11.94
C ASP A 12 -12.04 2.96 11.36
N PHE A 13 -11.28 2.30 10.49
CA PHE A 13 -10.14 2.91 9.80
C PHE A 13 -10.29 2.77 8.28
N PRO A 14 -9.91 3.79 7.49
CA PRO A 14 -9.70 3.64 6.06
C PRO A 14 -8.59 2.63 5.78
N VAL A 15 -8.75 1.87 4.70
CA VAL A 15 -7.81 0.83 4.30
C VAL A 15 -7.46 0.99 2.83
N THR A 16 -6.17 1.11 2.55
CA THR A 16 -5.64 1.15 1.19
C THR A 16 -4.89 -0.14 0.89
N ILE A 17 -5.27 -0.81 -0.19
CA ILE A 17 -4.66 -2.07 -0.64
C ILE A 17 -3.88 -1.78 -1.92
N GLU A 18 -2.58 -2.02 -1.88
CA GLU A 18 -1.67 -1.67 -2.97
C GLU A 18 -1.10 -2.93 -3.63
N GLY A 19 -1.26 -3.07 -4.94
CA GLY A 19 -0.67 -4.14 -5.73
C GLY A 19 0.64 -3.69 -6.37
N HIS A 20 1.64 -4.59 -6.35
CA HIS A 20 2.96 -4.34 -6.94
C HIS A 20 3.44 -5.56 -7.75
N THR A 21 4.26 -5.29 -8.76
CA THR A 21 5.00 -6.29 -9.54
C THR A 21 6.50 -6.05 -9.42
N ASP A 22 7.30 -6.96 -9.97
CA ASP A 22 8.69 -6.66 -10.32
C ASP A 22 8.74 -5.98 -11.69
N ASN A 23 9.95 -5.74 -12.21
CA ASN A 23 10.19 -5.11 -13.50
C ASN A 23 10.10 -6.08 -14.70
N VAL A 24 9.68 -7.33 -14.52
CA VAL A 24 9.53 -8.25 -15.65
C VAL A 24 8.20 -7.95 -16.33
N PRO A 25 8.19 -7.56 -17.62
CA PRO A 25 6.94 -7.18 -18.28
C PRO A 25 6.00 -8.39 -18.42
N ILE A 26 4.78 -8.27 -17.92
CA ILE A 26 3.68 -9.18 -18.30
C ILE A 26 3.00 -8.68 -19.57
N LYS A 27 2.70 -9.59 -20.49
CA LYS A 27 1.96 -9.34 -21.74
C LYS A 27 1.10 -10.54 -22.10
N THR A 28 -0.03 -10.69 -21.40
CA THR A 28 -1.00 -11.76 -21.67
C THR A 28 -2.34 -11.14 -22.09
N ALA A 29 -3.23 -11.95 -22.68
CA ALA A 29 -4.58 -11.48 -23.04
C ALA A 29 -5.37 -10.98 -21.81
N GLN A 30 -5.15 -11.60 -20.64
CA GLN A 30 -5.80 -11.21 -19.39
C GLN A 30 -5.13 -10.00 -18.73
N PHE A 31 -3.80 -9.89 -18.84
CA PHE A 31 -2.99 -8.83 -18.24
C PHE A 31 -2.04 -8.24 -19.29
N PRO A 32 -2.48 -7.19 -20.01
CA PRO A 32 -1.68 -6.55 -21.05
C PRO A 32 -0.41 -5.88 -20.52
N SER A 33 -0.42 -5.41 -19.26
CA SER A 33 0.74 -4.85 -18.59
C SER A 33 0.76 -5.12 -17.09
N ASN A 34 1.87 -4.74 -16.44
CA ASN A 34 2.03 -4.82 -14.99
C ASN A 34 1.04 -3.93 -14.24
N TRP A 35 0.52 -2.87 -14.88
CA TRP A 35 -0.54 -2.05 -14.31
C TRP A 35 -1.81 -2.86 -14.07
N GLU A 36 -2.33 -3.56 -15.08
CA GLU A 36 -3.54 -4.37 -14.94
C GLU A 36 -3.35 -5.52 -13.95
N LEU A 37 -2.21 -6.23 -14.01
CA LEU A 37 -1.92 -7.32 -13.07
C LEU A 37 -1.93 -6.82 -11.61
N SER A 38 -1.25 -5.71 -11.35
CA SER A 38 -1.15 -5.15 -10.00
C SER A 38 -2.51 -4.68 -9.48
N ALA A 39 -3.29 -3.98 -10.31
CA ALA A 39 -4.62 -3.50 -9.95
C ALA A 39 -5.57 -4.66 -9.63
N VAL A 40 -5.61 -5.70 -10.48
CA VAL A 40 -6.47 -6.88 -10.25
C VAL A 40 -6.08 -7.62 -8.98
N ARG A 41 -4.78 -7.76 -8.67
CA ARG A 41 -4.33 -8.33 -7.40
C ARG A 41 -4.83 -7.53 -6.20
N ALA A 42 -4.72 -6.21 -6.24
CA ALA A 42 -5.21 -5.32 -5.18
C ALA A 42 -6.73 -5.46 -4.99
N THR A 43 -7.50 -5.38 -6.08
CA THR A 43 -8.96 -5.52 -6.05
C THR A 43 -9.41 -6.89 -5.56
N THR A 44 -8.66 -7.96 -5.86
CA THR A 44 -8.95 -9.31 -5.34
C THR A 44 -8.84 -9.36 -3.82
N VAL A 45 -7.80 -8.75 -3.25
CA VAL A 45 -7.65 -8.67 -1.78
C VAL A 45 -8.71 -7.75 -1.17
N LEU A 46 -9.03 -6.63 -1.81
CA LEU A 46 -10.13 -5.75 -1.40
C LEU A 46 -11.43 -6.52 -1.30
N ARG A 47 -11.74 -7.37 -2.27
CA ARG A 47 -12.96 -8.19 -2.26
C ARG A 47 -13.01 -9.13 -1.05
N ILE A 48 -11.87 -9.74 -0.68
CA ILE A 48 -11.79 -10.57 0.54
C ILE A 48 -12.13 -9.73 1.79
N PHE A 49 -11.70 -8.47 1.84
CA PHE A 49 -11.98 -7.57 2.97
C PHE A 49 -13.46 -7.16 3.01
N ALA A 50 -14.03 -6.81 1.86
CA ALA A 50 -15.45 -6.49 1.73
C ALA A 50 -16.34 -7.69 2.11
N ASP A 51 -16.00 -8.89 1.63
CA ASP A 51 -16.73 -10.13 1.92
C ASP A 51 -16.60 -10.54 3.41
N ALA A 52 -15.57 -10.06 4.11
CA ALA A 52 -15.40 -10.22 5.55
C ALA A 52 -16.10 -9.13 6.39
N GLY A 53 -16.80 -8.18 5.75
CA GLY A 53 -17.62 -7.17 6.41
C GLY A 53 -16.97 -5.80 6.58
N VAL A 54 -15.81 -5.53 5.98
CA VAL A 54 -15.25 -4.16 5.96
C VAL A 54 -16.11 -3.30 5.02
N PRO A 55 -16.66 -2.15 5.47
CA PRO A 55 -17.47 -1.28 4.62
C PRO A 55 -16.74 -0.82 3.36
N ALA A 56 -17.43 -0.83 2.21
CA ALA A 56 -16.81 -0.57 0.91
C ALA A 56 -16.31 0.88 0.76
N ASP A 57 -16.94 1.84 1.42
CA ASP A 57 -16.54 3.25 1.46
C ASP A 57 -15.22 3.49 2.21
N ARG A 58 -14.76 2.52 3.01
CA ARG A 58 -13.46 2.54 3.69
C ARG A 58 -12.35 1.87 2.89
N LEU A 59 -12.66 1.20 1.78
CA LEU A 59 -11.72 0.37 1.04
C LEU A 59 -11.27 1.07 -0.25
N THR A 60 -9.96 1.20 -0.42
CA THR A 60 -9.34 1.65 -1.68
C THR A 60 -8.39 0.59 -2.21
N ALA A 61 -8.38 0.35 -3.52
CA ALA A 61 -7.40 -0.52 -4.19
C ALA A 61 -6.62 0.28 -5.23
N ILE A 62 -5.28 0.15 -5.21
CA ILE A 62 -4.37 0.85 -6.11
C ILE A 62 -3.41 -0.17 -6.74
N GLY A 63 -3.24 -0.11 -8.06
CA GLY A 63 -2.20 -0.86 -8.77
C GLY A 63 -1.04 0.05 -9.15
N TYR A 64 0.17 -0.24 -8.68
CA TYR A 64 1.37 0.56 -9.00
C TYR A 64 2.24 -0.05 -10.10
N GLY A 65 1.91 -1.25 -10.58
CA GLY A 65 2.81 -2.05 -11.40
C GLY A 65 4.18 -2.19 -10.73
N GLU A 66 5.23 -1.91 -11.50
CA GLU A 66 6.63 -2.02 -11.08
C GLU A 66 7.22 -0.73 -10.48
N THR A 67 6.45 0.35 -10.41
CA THR A 67 6.96 1.71 -10.15
C THR A 67 7.35 2.00 -8.70
N ARG A 68 7.01 1.09 -7.76
CA ARG A 68 7.31 1.23 -6.32
C ARG A 68 8.03 -0.03 -5.78
N PRO A 69 9.28 -0.30 -6.21
CA PRO A 69 10.06 -1.40 -5.69
C PRO A 69 10.45 -1.15 -4.23
N VAL A 70 10.50 -2.21 -3.43
CA VAL A 70 11.06 -2.20 -2.06
C VAL A 70 12.47 -2.76 -2.02
N GLU A 71 12.90 -3.41 -3.09
CA GLU A 71 14.21 -4.01 -3.24
C GLU A 71 14.67 -3.96 -4.70
N GLY A 72 15.96 -4.14 -4.96
CA GLY A 72 16.50 -4.24 -6.31
C GLY A 72 15.89 -5.41 -7.10
N ASN A 73 15.81 -5.27 -8.43
CA ASN A 73 15.25 -6.31 -9.30
C ASN A 73 16.31 -7.25 -9.89
N ASP A 74 17.57 -7.13 -9.46
CA ASP A 74 18.68 -7.91 -10.01
C ASP A 74 18.64 -9.38 -9.55
N THR A 75 18.20 -9.62 -8.31
CA THR A 75 18.11 -10.96 -7.72
C THR A 75 16.70 -11.55 -7.82
N ILE A 76 16.60 -12.88 -7.75
CA ILE A 76 15.29 -13.57 -7.73
C ILE A 76 14.52 -13.18 -6.46
N GLU A 77 15.24 -13.07 -5.35
CA GLU A 77 14.74 -12.72 -4.03
C GLU A 77 14.17 -11.30 -4.02
N GLY A 78 14.92 -10.32 -4.56
CA GLY A 78 14.48 -8.93 -4.65
C GLY A 78 13.26 -8.76 -5.54
N ARG A 79 13.21 -9.46 -6.69
CA ARG A 79 12.00 -9.51 -7.53
C ARG A 79 10.81 -10.12 -6.79
N ALA A 80 11.02 -11.22 -6.06
CA ALA A 80 9.96 -11.85 -5.27
C ALA A 80 9.39 -10.90 -4.20
N ARG A 81 10.25 -10.10 -3.55
CA ARG A 81 9.86 -9.06 -2.60
C ARG A 81 9.07 -7.92 -3.25
N ASN A 82 9.38 -7.59 -4.50
CA ASN A 82 8.63 -6.57 -5.25
C ASN A 82 7.22 -7.05 -5.68
N ARG A 83 7.02 -8.35 -5.96
CA ARG A 83 5.72 -8.94 -6.34
C ARG A 83 4.75 -9.12 -5.14
N ARG A 84 4.49 -8.07 -4.38
CA ARG A 84 3.70 -8.07 -3.12
C ARG A 84 2.34 -7.38 -3.25
N VAL A 85 1.51 -7.56 -2.22
CA VAL A 85 0.35 -6.70 -1.94
C VAL A 85 0.58 -6.07 -0.57
N SER A 86 0.46 -4.75 -0.48
CA SER A 86 0.58 -3.98 0.76
C SER A 86 -0.81 -3.60 1.26
N ILE A 87 -1.00 -3.57 2.58
CA ILE A 87 -2.26 -3.14 3.21
C ILE A 87 -1.91 -2.02 4.17
N GLN A 88 -2.33 -0.80 3.84
CA GLN A 88 -2.22 0.37 4.70
C GLN A 88 -3.53 0.58 5.44
N ILE A 89 -3.41 0.94 6.72
CA ILE A 89 -4.52 1.25 7.61
C ILE A 89 -4.26 2.65 8.13
N ASP A 90 -5.09 3.60 7.72
CA ASP A 90 -4.88 5.00 8.05
C ASP A 90 -5.50 5.34 9.40
N SER A 91 -4.76 6.10 10.21
CA SER A 91 -5.27 6.59 11.49
C SER A 91 -6.35 7.64 11.27
N ALA A 92 -7.48 7.48 11.95
CA ALA A 92 -8.54 8.51 12.02
C ALA A 92 -8.20 9.66 12.97
N LEU A 93 -7.15 9.52 13.80
CA LEU A 93 -6.71 10.60 14.68
C LEU A 93 -5.90 11.61 13.89
N PRO A 94 -6.23 12.92 13.95
CA PRO A 94 -5.36 13.95 13.40
C PRO A 94 -3.99 13.85 14.06
N GLU A 95 -2.93 13.97 13.26
CA GLU A 95 -1.58 14.06 13.81
C GLU A 95 -1.55 15.24 14.79
N LYS A 96 -1.18 14.95 16.05
CA LYS A 96 -0.89 16.03 17.00
C LYS A 96 0.43 16.67 16.54
N PRO A 97 0.45 17.96 16.19
CA PRO A 97 1.69 18.62 15.81
C PRO A 97 2.71 18.42 16.92
N THR A 98 3.81 17.75 16.62
CA THR A 98 4.95 17.73 17.53
C THR A 98 5.72 19.01 17.25
N GLU A 99 5.60 19.99 18.14
CA GLU A 99 6.46 21.17 18.11
C GLU A 99 7.89 20.69 18.36
N VAL A 100 8.69 20.61 17.31
CA VAL A 100 10.14 20.43 17.44
C VAL A 100 10.68 21.80 17.89
N PRO A 101 11.30 21.93 19.06
CA PRO A 101 11.93 23.17 19.45
C PRO A 101 12.98 23.51 18.39
N VAL A 102 12.73 24.57 17.62
CA VAL A 102 13.76 25.13 16.76
C VAL A 102 14.75 25.82 17.68
N GLU A 103 15.89 25.19 17.92
CA GLU A 103 17.00 25.82 18.63
C GLU A 103 17.49 26.99 17.78
N VAL A 104 17.04 28.20 18.12
CA VAL A 104 17.46 29.42 17.43
C VAL A 104 18.93 29.65 17.79
N ALA A 105 19.82 29.24 16.88
CA ALA A 105 21.24 29.56 17.00
C ALA A 105 21.42 31.07 17.20
N PRO A 106 22.26 31.52 18.15
CA PRO A 106 22.39 32.93 18.47
C PRO A 106 22.85 33.70 17.24
N GLN A 107 22.03 34.66 16.80
CA GLN A 107 22.41 35.58 15.74
C GLN A 107 23.61 36.39 16.22
N ILE A 108 24.76 36.14 15.60
CA ILE A 108 26.00 36.89 15.85
C ILE A 108 25.72 38.35 15.48
N ARG A 109 25.54 39.20 16.49
CA ARG A 109 25.50 40.66 16.29
C ARG A 109 26.89 41.10 15.87
N ARG A 110 26.98 41.70 14.68
CA ARG A 110 28.18 42.38 14.16
C ARG A 110 28.40 43.71 14.88
#